data_AF-A0A0F9EL68-F1
#
_entry.id   AF-A0A0F9EL68-F1
#
_cell.length_a   1.000
_cell.length_b   1.000
_cell.length_c   1.000
_cell.angle_alpha   90.00
_cell.angle_beta   90.00
_cell.angle_gamma   90.00
#
_symmetry.space_group_name_H-M   'P 1'
#
loop_
_entity.id
_entity.type
_entity.pdbx_description
1 polymer ?
#
loop_
_entity_poly.entity_id
_entity_poly.type
_entity_poly.pdbx_seq_one_letter_code
_entity_poly.pdbx_strand_id
1 'polypeptide(L)'
;MIRFKGGKISFRYKERPFDEPRYGVRSARVIEAIVSIGETFYVGEACCHPYLDNFCKEFGRKLALTRAIAQLDRHPYRTTIWKAYHGRNE
;
A
#
# COMPACT_ATOMS: atom_id res chain seq x y z
N MET A 1 1.17 8.06 12.18
CA MET A 1 0.96 9.39 11.59
C MET A 1 2.27 10.15 11.68
N ILE A 2 2.85 10.59 10.58
CA ILE A 2 4.24 11.09 10.56
C ILE A 2 4.28 12.50 9.97
N ARG A 3 4.99 13.40 10.67
CA ARG A 3 5.18 14.78 10.23
C ARG A 3 6.46 14.85 9.38
N PHE A 4 6.35 15.43 8.19
CA PHE A 4 7.48 15.63 7.29
C PHE A 4 7.59 17.10 6.89
N LYS A 5 8.78 17.56 6.45
CA LYS A 5 9.05 18.96 6.05
C LYS A 5 8.23 19.45 4.85
N GLY A 6 7.36 18.61 4.27
CA GLY A 6 6.41 18.92 3.19
C GLY A 6 4.96 18.60 3.54
N GLY A 7 4.63 18.45 4.83
CA GLY A 7 3.27 18.20 5.30
C GLY A 7 3.11 16.90 6.11
N LYS A 8 1.86 16.57 6.41
CA LYS A 8 1.48 15.37 7.17
C LYS A 8 1.42 14.17 6.23
N ILE A 9 2.15 13.11 6.55
CA ILE A 9 2.07 11.84 5.85
C ILE A 9 1.23 10.86 6.68
N SER A 10 0.23 10.28 6.02
CA SER A 10 -0.55 9.18 6.57
C SER A 10 -0.73 8.10 5.52
N PHE A 11 -0.81 6.85 5.95
CA PHE A 11 -1.16 5.76 5.06
C PHE A 11 -2.18 4.85 5.75
N ARG A 12 -3.10 4.30 4.96
CA ARG A 12 -4.16 3.39 5.39
C ARG A 12 -4.24 2.23 4.42
N TYR A 13 -4.60 1.07 4.94
CA TYR A 13 -4.87 -0.11 4.12
C TYR A 13 -6.36 -0.45 4.18
N LYS A 14 -6.91 -0.85 3.04
CA LYS A 14 -8.25 -1.42 2.91
C LYS A 14 -8.14 -2.78 2.23
N GLU A 15 -8.83 -3.78 2.78
CA GLU A 15 -8.95 -5.10 2.17
C GLU A 15 -10.37 -5.23 1.60
N ARG A 16 -10.48 -5.71 0.36
CA ARG A 16 -11.78 -5.97 -0.28
C ARG A 16 -11.74 -7.31 -1.02
N PRO A 17 -12.85 -8.05 -1.09
CA PRO A 17 -12.93 -9.24 -1.93
C PRO A 17 -12.69 -8.84 -3.40
N PHE A 18 -12.06 -9.73 -4.16
CA PHE A 18 -11.95 -9.58 -5.60
C PHE A 18 -13.22 -10.16 -6.23
N ASP A 19 -14.09 -9.29 -6.74
CA ASP A 19 -15.45 -9.61 -7.21
C ASP A 19 -15.52 -10.05 -8.69
N GLU A 20 -14.45 -10.58 -9.27
CA GLU A 20 -14.53 -11.16 -10.62
C GLU A 20 -14.70 -12.69 -10.56
N PRO A 21 -15.87 -13.23 -10.97
CA PRO A 21 -16.09 -14.68 -11.06
C PRO A 21 -15.40 -15.32 -12.28
N ARG A 22 -14.61 -14.56 -13.06
CA ARG A 22 -13.86 -15.12 -14.18
C ARG A 22 -12.76 -16.01 -13.60
N TYR A 23 -12.75 -17.27 -14.01
CA TYR A 23 -11.81 -18.33 -13.61
C TYR A 23 -12.10 -19.10 -12.30
N GLY A 24 -13.28 -18.94 -11.68
CA GLY A 24 -13.71 -19.83 -10.59
C GLY A 24 -12.96 -19.66 -9.26
N VAL A 25 -12.15 -18.61 -9.12
CA VAL A 25 -11.40 -18.30 -7.91
C VAL A 25 -12.25 -17.46 -6.96
N ARG A 26 -12.89 -18.10 -5.97
CA ARG A 26 -13.78 -17.44 -5.00
C ARG A 26 -13.09 -16.66 -3.87
N SER A 27 -11.76 -16.47 -3.92
CA SER A 27 -11.04 -16.09 -2.69
C SER A 27 -9.91 -15.07 -2.86
N ALA A 28 -9.69 -14.52 -4.06
CA ALA A 28 -8.72 -13.44 -4.22
C ALA A 28 -9.12 -12.20 -3.39
N ARG A 29 -8.13 -11.54 -2.79
CA ARG A 29 -8.31 -10.30 -2.02
C ARG A 29 -7.52 -9.18 -2.66
N VAL A 30 -8.10 -7.99 -2.72
CA VAL A 30 -7.37 -6.78 -3.12
C VAL A 30 -6.99 -6.02 -1.86
N ILE A 31 -5.70 -5.71 -1.74
CA ILE A 31 -5.17 -4.79 -0.74
C ILE A 31 -4.98 -3.44 -1.43
N GLU A 32 -5.69 -2.44 -0.94
CA GLU A 32 -5.57 -1.05 -1.37
C GLU A 32 -4.77 -0.29 -0.31
N ALA A 33 -3.68 0.36 -0.73
CA ALA A 33 -2.88 1.28 0.07
C ALA A 33 -3.23 2.71 -0.34
N ILE A 34 -3.67 3.51 0.63
CA ILE A 34 -3.98 4.92 0.47
C ILE A 34 -2.91 5.71 1.21
N VAL A 35 -2.13 6.52 0.51
CA VAL A 35 -1.12 7.40 1.08
C VAL A 35 -1.56 8.85 0.89
N SER A 36 -1.61 9.61 1.97
CA SER A 36 -1.89 11.05 1.96
C SER A 36 -0.61 11.81 2.32
N ILE A 37 -0.29 12.83 1.52
CA ILE A 37 0.83 13.76 1.72
C ILE A 37 0.27 15.16 1.56
N GLY A 38 0.08 15.88 2.68
CA GLY A 38 -0.66 17.15 2.65
C GLY A 38 -2.11 16.90 2.22
N GLU A 39 -2.56 17.56 1.15
CA GLU A 39 -3.91 17.41 0.58
C GLU A 39 -3.98 16.40 -0.58
N THR A 40 -2.84 15.87 -1.02
CA THR A 40 -2.78 14.93 -2.14
C THR A 40 -2.90 13.49 -1.66
N PHE A 41 -3.65 12.69 -2.41
CA PHE A 41 -3.86 11.26 -2.15
C PHE A 41 -3.29 10.41 -3.27
N TYR A 42 -2.66 9.31 -2.88
CA TYR A 42 -2.05 8.34 -3.76
C TYR A 42 -2.59 6.95 -3.41
N VAL A 43 -3.03 6.21 -4.42
CA VAL A 43 -3.65 4.90 -4.23
C VAL A 43 -2.87 3.85 -5.03
N GLY A 44 -2.67 2.70 -4.42
CA GLY A 44 -2.06 1.54 -5.07
C GLY A 44 -2.72 0.26 -4.61
N GLU A 45 -2.98 -0.64 -5.54
CA GLU A 45 -3.67 -1.89 -5.25
C GLU A 45 -2.75 -3.10 -5.50
N ALA A 46 -2.95 -4.16 -4.74
CA ALA A 46 -2.33 -5.46 -4.95
C ALA A 46 -3.38 -6.57 -4.82
N CYS A 47 -3.59 -7.32 -5.90
CA CYS A 47 -4.36 -8.55 -5.87
C CYS A 47 -3.52 -9.66 -5.24
N CYS A 48 -4.10 -10.37 -4.27
CA CYS A 48 -3.47 -11.47 -3.57
C CYS A 48 -4.37 -12.69 -3.73
N HIS A 49 -3.87 -13.75 -4.37
CA HIS A 49 -4.55 -15.03 -4.44
C HIS A 49 -4.22 -15.86 -3.18
N PRO A 50 -5.21 -16.27 -2.37
CA PRO A 50 -4.94 -16.89 -1.07
C PRO A 50 -4.25 -18.26 -1.18
N TYR A 51 -4.47 -18.99 -2.27
CA TYR A 51 -3.90 -20.33 -2.48
C TYR A 51 -2.63 -20.38 -3.34
N LEU A 52 -2.58 -19.63 -4.46
CA LEU A 52 -1.46 -19.68 -5.40
C LEU A 52 -0.28 -18.81 -4.96
N ASP A 53 -0.55 -17.68 -4.33
CA ASP A 53 0.49 -16.69 -4.11
C ASP A 53 1.23 -16.89 -2.78
N ASN A 54 0.79 -17.82 -1.90
CA ASN A 54 1.27 -17.96 -0.51
C ASN A 54 1.46 -16.58 0.16
N PHE A 55 0.66 -15.60 -0.26
CA PHE A 55 1.03 -14.21 -0.11
C PHE A 55 0.73 -13.83 1.33
N CYS A 56 1.78 -13.66 2.11
CA CYS A 56 1.65 -13.04 3.41
C CYS A 56 0.97 -11.68 3.20
N LYS A 57 -0.09 -11.38 3.98
CA LYS A 57 -0.79 -10.08 3.93
C LYS A 57 0.18 -8.89 3.97
N GLU A 58 1.33 -9.09 4.62
CA GLU A 58 2.42 -8.13 4.67
C GLU A 58 3.04 -7.84 3.28
N PHE A 59 3.26 -8.85 2.44
CA PHE A 59 3.81 -8.66 1.10
C PHE A 59 2.82 -7.92 0.20
N GLY A 60 1.52 -8.23 0.29
CA GLY A 60 0.49 -7.47 -0.42
C GLY A 60 0.40 -6.02 0.03
N ARG A 61 0.55 -5.73 1.33
CA ARG A 61 0.64 -4.34 1.83
C ARG A 61 1.87 -3.63 1.30
N LYS A 62 3.04 -4.27 1.29
CA LYS A 62 4.27 -3.72 0.72
C LYS A 62 4.12 -3.42 -0.77
N LEU A 63 3.53 -4.34 -1.54
CA LEU A 63 3.32 -4.17 -2.97
C LEU A 63 2.32 -3.06 -3.27
N ALA A 64 1.17 -3.04 -2.58
CA ALA A 64 0.17 -1.98 -2.69
C ALA A 64 0.77 -0.61 -2.35
N LEU A 65 1.54 -0.52 -1.25
CA LEU A 65 2.23 0.71 -0.87
C LEU A 65 3.24 1.15 -1.92
N THR A 66 4.05 0.22 -2.46
CA THR A 66 5.02 0.49 -3.52
C THR A 66 4.35 1.11 -4.74
N ARG A 67 3.20 0.56 -5.15
CA ARG A 67 2.41 1.06 -6.27
C ARG A 67 1.83 2.45 -5.99
N ALA A 68 1.31 2.68 -4.78
CA ALA A 68 0.78 3.98 -4.38
C ALA A 68 1.83 5.10 -4.50
N ILE A 69 3.06 4.82 -4.06
CA ILE A 69 4.14 5.82 -4.01
C ILE A 69 5.07 5.81 -5.24
N ALA A 70 4.75 5.04 -6.28
CA ALA A 70 5.66 4.84 -7.42
C ALA A 70 5.99 6.14 -8.17
N GLN A 71 5.01 7.02 -8.26
CA GLN A 71 5.08 8.34 -8.92
C GLN A 71 5.76 9.43 -8.08
N LEU A 72 6.08 9.15 -6.81
CA LEU A 72 6.77 10.08 -5.94
C LEU A 72 8.28 10.01 -6.15
N ASP A 73 8.96 11.13 -5.95
CA ASP A 73 10.42 11.15 -5.94
C ASP A 73 10.98 10.22 -4.85
N ARG A 74 12.09 9.55 -5.19
CA ARG A 74 12.76 8.60 -4.29
C ARG A 74 13.15 9.27 -2.98
N HIS A 75 13.74 10.45 -3.07
CA HIS A 75 14.04 11.32 -1.94
C HIS A 75 13.32 12.66 -2.13
N PRO A 76 12.61 13.19 -1.12
CA PRO A 76 12.51 12.67 0.24
C PRO A 76 11.32 11.73 0.51
N TYR A 77 10.38 11.60 -0.43
CA TYR A 77 9.07 11.04 -0.14
C TYR A 77 9.07 9.53 0.06
N ARG A 78 9.54 8.75 -0.92
CA ARG A 78 9.49 7.27 -0.86
C ARG A 78 10.30 6.73 0.32
N THR A 79 11.50 7.26 0.55
CA THR A 79 12.34 6.86 1.70
C THR A 79 11.64 7.14 3.04
N THR A 80 11.04 8.33 3.20
CA THR A 80 10.31 8.67 4.43
C THR A 80 9.11 7.76 4.64
N ILE A 81 8.35 7.47 3.59
CA ILE A 81 7.17 6.58 3.65
C ILE A 81 7.57 5.14 3.98
N TRP A 82 8.73 4.68 3.51
CA TRP A 82 9.25 3.36 3.88
C TRP A 82 9.76 3.30 5.31
N LYS A 83 10.52 4.31 5.77
CA LYS A 83 10.94 4.42 7.18
C LYS A 83 9.74 4.39 8.11
N ALA A 84 8.72 5.17 7.75
CA ALA A 84 7.42 5.25 8.37
C ALA A 84 6.68 3.90 8.45
N TYR A 85 6.65 3.17 7.34
CA TYR A 85 6.00 1.86 7.25
C TYR A 85 6.69 0.81 8.13
N HIS A 86 8.02 0.82 8.19
CA HIS A 86 8.81 -0.16 8.97
C HIS A 86 8.94 0.16 10.46
N GLY A 87 8.35 1.26 10.95
CA GLY A 87 8.39 1.60 12.37
C GLY A 87 9.78 2.01 12.89
N ARG A 88 10.74 2.34 12.00
CA ARG A 88 11.98 2.99 12.42
C ARG A 88 11.69 4.48 12.65
N ASN A 89 11.02 4.77 13.76
CA ASN A 89 11.28 6.01 14.47
C ASN A 89 12.68 5.83 15.08
N GLU A 90 13.65 6.56 14.55
CA GLU A 90 14.89 6.85 15.29
C GLU A 90 14.55 7.75 16.48
#